data_AF-A0A1M6TTA7-F1
#
_entry.id   AF-A0A1M6TTA7-F1
#
_cell.length_a   1.000
_cell.length_b   1.000
_cell.length_c   1.000
_cell.angle_alpha   90.00
_cell.angle_beta   90.00
_cell.angle_gamma   90.00
#
_symmetry.space_group_name_H-M   'P 1'
#
loop_
_entity.id
_entity.type
_entity.pdbx_description
1 polymer ?
#
loop_
_entity_poly.entity_id
_entity_poly.type
_entity_poly.pdbx_seq_one_letter_code
_entity_poly.pdbx_strand_id
1 'polypeptide(L)'
;MRKTNKKTLLLLMLACFCINMSMTAKAAVIEENMDSSPCQLPMVSGQQSLATIISPLSDIIDWRYKRENNQLYKRQYNYTKKQWIGEWELCR
;
A
#
# COMPACT_ATOMS: atom_id res chain seq x y z
N MET A 1 -11.66 -5.64 -39.40
CA MET A 1 -11.47 -4.68 -38.30
C MET A 1 -12.82 -4.15 -37.85
N ARG A 2 -13.26 -4.46 -36.63
CA ARG A 2 -14.59 -4.07 -36.11
C ARG A 2 -14.50 -2.64 -35.57
N LYS A 3 -15.20 -1.69 -36.21
CA LYS A 3 -15.27 -0.28 -35.77
C LYS A 3 -16.08 -0.25 -34.46
N THR A 4 -15.40 -0.15 -33.33
CA THR A 4 -16.05 0.01 -32.03
C THR A 4 -16.54 1.45 -31.89
N ASN A 5 -17.81 1.61 -31.54
CA ASN A 5 -18.38 2.94 -31.33
C ASN A 5 -17.84 3.53 -30.03
N LYS A 6 -17.54 4.82 -30.03
CA LYS A 6 -17.01 5.52 -28.84
C LYS A 6 -17.92 5.34 -27.63
N LYS A 7 -19.24 5.23 -27.85
CA LYS A 7 -20.23 4.93 -26.81
C LYS A 7 -20.11 3.51 -26.24
N THR A 8 -19.90 2.50 -27.08
CA THR A 8 -19.67 1.12 -26.61
C THR A 8 -18.31 0.97 -25.93
N LEU A 9 -17.29 1.70 -26.38
CA LEU A 9 -16.01 1.77 -25.68
C LEU A 9 -16.15 2.44 -24.30
N LEU A 10 -16.91 3.55 -24.22
CA LEU A 10 -17.16 4.25 -22.96
C LEU A 10 -17.94 3.38 -21.96
N LEU A 11 -18.96 2.65 -22.43
CA LEU A 11 -19.75 1.72 -21.62
C LEU A 11 -18.90 0.57 -21.06
N LEU A 12 -17.97 0.03 -21.86
CA LEU A 12 -17.09 -1.05 -21.42
C LEU A 12 -16.13 -0.59 -20.32
N MET A 13 -15.59 0.62 -20.45
CA MET A 13 -14.65 1.19 -19.48
C MET A 13 -15.33 1.50 -18.13
N LEU A 14 -16.59 1.96 -18.15
CA LEU A 14 -17.37 2.23 -16.94
C LEU A 14 -17.73 0.93 -16.19
N ALA A 15 -18.03 -0.15 -16.93
CA ALA A 15 -18.32 -1.45 -16.35
C ALA A 15 -17.11 -2.06 -15.62
N CYS A 16 -15.88 -1.91 -16.15
CA CYS A 16 -14.66 -2.38 -15.50
C CYS A 16 -14.35 -1.65 -14.19
N PHE A 17 -14.79 -0.40 -14.03
CA PHE A 17 -14.57 0.38 -12.82
C PHE A 17 -15.40 -0.14 -11.63
N CYS A 18 -16.59 -0.68 -11.88
CA CYS A 18 -17.50 -1.17 -10.84
C CYS A 18 -17.11 -2.53 -10.23
N ILE A 19 -16.20 -3.28 -10.86
CA ILE A 19 -15.84 -4.64 -10.43
C ILE A 19 -14.87 -4.62 -9.23
N ASN A 20 -14.22 -3.47 -8.94
CA ASN A 20 -13.23 -3.37 -7.86
C ASN A 20 -13.82 -2.91 -6.51
N MET A 21 -15.15 -2.88 -6.34
CA MET A 21 -15.73 -2.40 -5.09
C MET A 21 -16.01 -3.54 -4.09
N SER A 22 -15.32 -3.45 -2.96
CA SER A 22 -15.61 -4.00 -1.63
C SER A 22 -15.36 -5.50 -1.36
N MET A 23 -14.24 -5.77 -0.68
CA MET A 23 -14.20 -6.74 0.41
C MET A 23 -13.99 -5.97 1.71
N THR A 24 -15.05 -5.75 2.48
CA THR A 24 -14.94 -5.22 3.84
C THR A 24 -14.87 -6.40 4.79
N ALA A 25 -13.66 -6.73 5.26
CA ALA A 25 -13.48 -7.75 6.30
C ALA A 25 -13.94 -7.18 7.65
N LYS A 26 -14.91 -7.83 8.28
CA LYS A 26 -15.36 -7.51 9.63
C LYS A 26 -14.40 -8.22 10.60
N ALA A 27 -13.57 -7.46 11.33
CA ALA A 27 -12.76 -8.03 12.40
C ALA A 27 -13.67 -8.39 13.58
N ALA A 28 -13.70 -9.67 13.95
CA ALA A 28 -14.30 -10.10 15.21
C ALA A 28 -13.34 -9.69 16.34
N VAL A 29 -13.82 -8.85 17.25
CA VAL A 29 -13.15 -8.53 18.50
C VAL A 29 -13.18 -9.79 19.36
N ILE A 30 -12.00 -10.31 19.72
CA ILE A 30 -11.88 -11.28 20.81
C ILE A 30 -11.78 -10.43 22.09
N GLU A 31 -12.77 -10.55 22.97
CA GLU A 31 -12.67 -10.06 24.34
C GLU A 31 -11.75 -11.01 25.10
N GLU A 32 -10.50 -10.59 25.29
CA GLU A 32 -9.56 -11.28 26.16
C GLU A 32 -9.90 -10.89 27.60
N ASN A 33 -10.64 -11.78 28.26
CA ASN A 33 -10.94 -11.71 29.69
C ASN A 33 -9.65 -11.51 30.48
N MET A 34 -9.58 -10.36 31.17
CA MET A 34 -8.67 -10.11 32.28
C MET A 34 -8.90 -11.16 33.37
N ASP A 35 -7.89 -11.99 33.65
CA ASP A 35 -7.51 -12.27 35.03
C ASP A 35 -6.07 -12.79 35.09
N SER A 36 -5.13 -11.95 35.52
CA SER A 36 -3.87 -12.45 36.08
C SER A 36 -3.30 -11.52 37.14
N SER A 37 -3.19 -12.14 38.32
CA SER A 37 -2.74 -11.66 39.63
C SER A 37 -1.36 -10.97 39.61
N PRO A 38 -1.11 -9.95 40.47
CA PRO A 38 0.13 -9.18 40.43
C PRO A 38 1.26 -9.87 41.21
N CYS A 39 2.32 -10.31 40.50
CA CYS A 39 3.61 -10.60 41.13
C CYS A 39 4.46 -9.32 41.15
N GLN A 40 4.70 -8.79 42.34
CA GLN A 40 5.55 -7.60 42.54
C GLN A 40 7.02 -7.94 42.37
N LEU A 41 7.69 -7.21 41.47
CA LEU A 41 9.15 -7.18 41.33
C LEU A 41 9.70 -5.87 41.95
N PRO A 42 10.86 -5.91 42.62
CA PRO A 42 11.41 -4.74 43.29
C PRO A 42 11.81 -3.66 42.28
N MET A 43 11.33 -2.45 42.53
CA MET A 43 11.61 -1.26 41.73
C MET A 43 13.08 -0.85 41.89
N VAL A 44 13.89 -1.06 40.87
CA VAL A 44 15.21 -0.42 40.74
C VAL A 44 14.99 0.98 40.19
N SER A 45 15.11 1.97 41.09
CA SER A 45 15.06 3.40 40.78
C SER A 45 16.34 3.82 40.06
N GLY A 46 16.28 3.82 38.73
CA GLY A 46 17.28 4.44 37.86
C GLY A 46 16.55 5.02 36.65
N GLN A 47 15.97 6.21 36.80
CA GLN A 47 15.38 6.94 35.67
C GLN A 47 16.51 7.46 34.77
N GLN A 48 17.06 6.59 33.93
CA GLN A 48 17.63 7.02 32.66
C GLN A 48 16.45 7.09 31.69
N SER A 49 15.94 8.30 31.47
CA SER A 49 15.02 8.57 30.37
C SER A 49 15.75 8.31 29.06
N LEU A 50 15.73 7.06 28.60
CA LEU A 50 16.06 6.68 27.23
C LEU A 50 15.03 7.36 26.34
N ALA A 51 15.33 8.59 25.94
CA ALA A 51 14.52 9.32 24.97
C ALA A 51 14.43 8.43 23.72
N THR A 52 13.27 7.80 23.54
CA THR A 52 13.02 6.96 22.37
C THR A 52 12.98 7.90 21.18
N ILE A 53 14.04 7.87 20.36
CA ILE A 53 14.13 8.66 19.15
C ILE A 53 13.17 8.03 18.13
N ILE A 54 11.98 8.61 18.00
CA ILE A 54 11.01 8.24 16.96
C ILE A 54 11.40 9.02 15.70
N SER A 55 11.81 8.30 14.66
CA SER A 55 12.10 8.87 13.33
C SER A 55 11.10 8.38 12.29
N PRO A 56 10.73 9.22 11.30
CA PRO A 56 9.89 8.78 10.19
C PRO A 56 10.59 7.67 9.39
N LEU A 57 9.82 6.65 8.97
CA LEU A 57 10.33 5.64 8.05
C LEU A 57 10.37 6.20 6.63
N SER A 58 11.44 5.93 5.90
CA SER A 58 11.56 6.28 4.48
C SER A 58 10.55 5.50 3.62
N ASP A 59 10.07 6.13 2.54
CA ASP A 59 9.23 5.46 1.56
C ASP A 59 10.00 4.35 0.82
N ILE A 60 9.31 3.23 0.54
CA ILE A 60 9.85 2.15 -0.30
C ILE A 60 9.52 2.49 -1.75
N ILE A 61 10.54 2.81 -2.54
CA ILE A 61 10.41 3.19 -3.95
C ILE A 61 11.26 2.24 -4.80
N ASP A 62 10.67 1.69 -5.86
CA ASP A 62 11.37 0.82 -6.81
C ASP A 62 10.89 1.03 -8.25
N TRP A 63 11.66 0.54 -9.21
CA TRP A 63 11.35 0.59 -10.63
C TRP A 63 10.39 -0.53 -11.04
N ARG A 64 9.36 -0.16 -11.80
CA ARG A 64 8.54 -1.11 -12.56
C ARG A 64 8.85 -0.98 -14.03
N TYR A 65 8.70 -2.08 -14.75
CA TYR A 65 9.03 -2.17 -16.17
C TYR A 65 7.83 -2.64 -16.98
N LYS A 66 7.73 -2.16 -18.22
CA LYS A 66 6.74 -2.65 -19.20
C LYS A 66 7.35 -2.67 -20.59
N ARG A 67 6.86 -3.56 -21.47
CA ARG A 67 7.22 -3.58 -22.90
C ARG A 67 6.04 -3.12 -23.75
N GLU A 68 6.29 -2.14 -24.60
CA GLU A 68 5.33 -1.61 -25.58
C GLU A 68 6.09 -1.33 -26.88
N ASN A 69 5.54 -1.71 -28.04
CA ASN A 69 6.16 -1.48 -29.37
C ASN A 69 7.63 -1.92 -29.46
N ASN A 70 7.95 -3.09 -28.89
CA ASN A 70 9.31 -3.62 -28.85
C ASN A 70 10.33 -2.77 -28.08
N GLN A 71 9.86 -1.78 -27.30
CA GLN A 71 10.65 -0.91 -26.45
C GLN A 71 10.36 -1.23 -24.97
N LEU A 72 11.40 -1.17 -24.13
CA LEU A 72 11.29 -1.35 -22.69
C LEU A 72 11.18 0.02 -22.03
N TYR A 73 10.18 0.18 -21.16
CA TYR A 73 9.98 1.40 -20.38
C TYR A 73 10.10 1.09 -18.90
N LYS A 74 10.53 2.08 -18.11
CA LYS A 74 10.58 2.04 -16.65
C LYS A 74 9.88 3.24 -16.02
N ARG A 75 9.26 3.05 -14.87
CA ARG A 75 8.66 4.13 -14.05
C ARG A 75 8.81 3.78 -12.58
N GLN A 76 9.03 4.78 -11.73
CA GLN A 76 9.12 4.57 -10.29
C GLN A 76 7.74 4.38 -9.67
N TYR A 77 7.64 3.44 -8.75
CA TYR A 77 6.44 3.19 -7.96
C TYR A 77 6.78 3.27 -6.47
N ASN A 78 6.00 4.08 -5.74
CA ASN A 78 6.08 4.17 -4.30
C ASN A 78 5.14 3.15 -3.68
N TYR A 79 5.71 2.13 -3.04
CA TYR A 79 4.96 1.05 -2.41
C TYR A 79 4.33 1.45 -1.09
N THR A 80 4.95 2.38 -0.35
CA THR A 80 4.39 2.92 0.89
C THR A 80 3.09 3.68 0.61
N LYS A 81 3.08 4.53 -0.42
CA LYS A 81 1.94 5.37 -0.81
C LYS A 81 1.05 4.78 -1.89
N LYS A 82 1.44 3.62 -2.44
CA LYS A 82 0.76 2.91 -3.53
C LYS A 82 0.49 3.78 -4.77
N GLN A 83 1.44 4.64 -5.14
CA GLN A 83 1.29 5.59 -6.23
C GLN A 83 2.48 5.60 -7.19
N TRP A 84 2.20 5.93 -8.45
CA TRP A 84 3.23 6.14 -9.47
C TRP A 84 3.94 7.49 -9.27
N ILE A 85 5.25 7.51 -9.48
CA ILE A 85 6.06 8.73 -9.45
C ILE A 85 6.55 9.04 -10.87
N GLY A 86 6.37 10.30 -11.31
CA GLY A 86 6.83 10.76 -12.62
C GLY A 86 6.09 10.08 -13.78
N GLU A 87 6.66 10.12 -14.98
CA GLU A 87 6.12 9.46 -16.18
C GLU A 87 6.91 8.20 -16.54
N TRP A 88 6.44 7.44 -17.54
CA TRP A 88 7.20 6.32 -18.08
C TRP A 88 8.39 6.82 -18.92
N GLU A 89 9.57 6.28 -18.63
CA GLU A 89 10.81 6.61 -19.32
C GLU A 89 11.28 5.42 -20.16
N LEU A 90 11.75 5.67 -21.38
CA LEU A 90 12.37 4.65 -22.22
C LEU A 90 13.67 4.16 -21.56
N CYS A 91 13.82 2.85 -21.39
CA CYS A 91 15.11 2.25 -21.05
C CYS A 91 16.03 2.38 -22.27
N ARG A 92 17.05 3.24 -22.17
CA ARG A 92 18.14 3.31 -23.14
C ARG A 92 19.20 2.26 -22.86
#